data_AF-A0A5C4LTT5-F1
#
_entry.id   AF-A0A5C4LTT5-F1
#
_cell.length_a   1.000
_cell.length_b   1.000
_cell.length_c   1.000
_cell.angle_alpha   90.00
_cell.angle_beta   90.00
_cell.angle_gamma   90.00
#
_symmetry.space_group_name_H-M   'P 1'
#
loop_
_entity.id
_entity.type
_entity.pdbx_description
1 polymer ?
#
loop_
_entity_poly.entity_id
_entity_poly.type
_entity_poly.pdbx_seq_one_letter_code
_entity_poly.pdbx_strand_id
1 'polypeptide(L)'
;MTDQSTTATEVRLPKRPRLRPGLRVYDRCPDEVQFGLDPRHAMVATELSPDLVRVLHRLDGRHRTDELLAMAKDENTAHLRELLLNLTRLGLVEEAWAPAGQRRTAGEAGLWSLRARQPGTEIFARRAHSAVVLHGAGRLTIAIATLLAASGVGKVQVEASGVVTDHDTGSGYLDADIGRQRRAAASDAIRRANPAVRQTRLRADRQPELVVLADAIVPAPELVQQLLQEGIPHLPVRVREGIGIVGPLVYPGRSTCLGCADLHRKSMDPRWPMVAGQLAGRSQQADLCSVQATAGMAVGQVLRVLDRGEGAPASWNTTIEIDTHAGTVDHRMWPPNPACTCGAPPLRC
;
A
#
# COMPACT_ATOMS: atom_id res chain seq x y z
N MET A 1 -26.89 29.50 12.05
CA MET A 1 -25.84 30.14 11.25
C MET A 1 -24.57 30.15 12.10
N THR A 2 -23.83 29.05 12.04
CA THR A 2 -22.60 28.87 12.79
C THR A 2 -21.50 28.69 11.76
N ASP A 3 -20.73 29.76 11.62
CA ASP A 3 -19.62 29.92 10.71
C ASP A 3 -18.48 28.99 11.15
N GLN A 4 -18.35 27.83 10.49
CA GLN A 4 -17.20 26.96 10.63
C GLN A 4 -16.06 27.55 9.79
N SER A 5 -15.38 28.54 10.37
CA SER A 5 -14.08 29.00 9.90
C SER A 5 -13.12 27.81 9.86
N THR A 6 -12.95 27.27 8.66
CA THR A 6 -11.92 26.27 8.34
C THR A 6 -10.59 27.01 8.48
N THR A 7 -9.81 26.69 9.50
CA THR A 7 -8.47 27.24 9.68
C THR A 7 -7.61 26.80 8.49
N ALA A 8 -7.50 27.69 7.49
CA ALA A 8 -6.61 27.53 6.36
C ALA A 8 -5.20 27.34 6.92
N THR A 9 -4.68 26.11 6.85
CA THR A 9 -3.30 25.83 7.24
C THR A 9 -2.42 26.64 6.31
N GLU A 10 -1.69 27.60 6.85
CA GLU A 10 -0.85 28.52 6.09
C GLU A 10 0.18 27.69 5.29
N VAL A 11 0.01 27.66 3.96
CA VAL A 11 0.86 26.84 3.08
C VAL A 11 2.23 27.50 2.98
N ARG A 12 3.24 26.87 3.57
CA ARG A 12 4.63 27.32 3.49
C ARG A 12 5.31 26.72 2.27
N LEU A 13 6.00 27.56 1.51
CA LEU A 13 6.83 27.09 0.40
C LEU A 13 7.98 26.21 0.91
N PRO A 14 8.31 25.11 0.21
CA PRO A 14 9.51 24.36 0.49
C PRO A 14 10.75 25.25 0.33
N LYS A 15 11.82 24.95 1.07
CA LYS A 15 13.13 25.58 0.90
C LYS A 15 13.78 25.17 -0.41
N ARG A 16 13.63 23.90 -0.81
CA ARG A 16 14.12 23.36 -2.09
C ARG A 16 12.98 22.65 -2.82
N PRO A 17 12.17 23.36 -3.61
CA PRO A 17 11.01 22.81 -4.27
C PRO A 17 11.41 21.73 -5.28
N ARG A 18 10.74 20.59 -5.17
CA ARG A 18 10.87 19.46 -6.08
C ARG A 18 9.49 18.94 -6.46
N LEU A 19 9.26 18.67 -7.74
CA LEU A 19 8.10 17.92 -8.18
C LEU A 19 8.12 16.52 -7.58
N ARG A 20 6.98 16.09 -7.05
CA ARG A 20 6.86 14.75 -6.49
C ARG A 20 7.24 13.69 -7.52
N PRO A 21 7.89 12.58 -7.10
CA PRO A 21 8.23 11.50 -8.01
C PRO A 21 7.03 11.04 -8.84
N GLY A 22 7.25 10.83 -10.14
CA GLY A 22 6.21 10.46 -11.11
C GLY A 22 5.54 11.65 -11.81
N LEU A 23 5.68 12.88 -11.29
CA LEU A 23 5.26 14.09 -11.98
C LEU A 23 6.37 14.63 -12.88
N ARG A 24 5.96 15.26 -13.97
CA ARG A 24 6.80 16.01 -14.91
C ARG A 24 6.05 17.26 -15.34
N VAL A 25 6.80 18.24 -15.84
CA VAL A 25 6.28 19.41 -16.53
C VAL A 25 6.25 19.11 -18.03
N TYR A 26 5.15 19.46 -18.68
CA TYR A 26 4.95 19.32 -20.13
C TYR A 26 4.58 20.68 -20.70
N ASP A 27 5.27 21.11 -21.75
CA ASP A 27 4.88 22.30 -22.50
C ASP A 27 3.65 21.99 -23.35
N ARG A 28 2.61 22.82 -23.25
CA ARG A 28 1.40 22.71 -24.08
C ARG A 28 1.41 23.71 -25.22
N CYS A 29 1.84 24.94 -24.92
CA CYS A 29 2.20 25.99 -25.85
C CYS A 29 3.23 26.93 -25.17
N PRO A 30 3.78 27.95 -25.87
CA PRO A 30 4.87 28.78 -25.33
C PRO A 30 4.57 29.49 -23.99
N ASP A 31 3.30 29.67 -23.65
CA ASP A 31 2.78 30.37 -22.46
C ASP A 31 1.95 29.46 -21.54
N GLU A 32 1.98 28.14 -21.74
CA GLU A 32 1.21 27.17 -20.95
C GLU A 32 2.01 25.90 -20.65
N VAL A 33 2.03 25.51 -19.38
CA VAL A 33 2.62 24.24 -18.95
C VAL A 33 1.65 23.40 -18.14
N GLN A 34 1.81 22.09 -18.20
CA GLN A 34 1.04 21.12 -17.43
C GLN A 34 1.93 20.30 -16.51
N PHE A 35 1.48 20.14 -15.27
CA PHE A 35 2.10 19.31 -14.25
C PHE A 35 1.36 17.99 -14.15
N GLY A 36 2.03 16.88 -14.48
CA GLY A 36 1.43 15.54 -14.43
C GLY A 36 0.45 15.26 -15.58
N LEU A 37 -0.06 14.03 -15.62
CA LEU A 37 -0.95 13.55 -16.69
C LEU A 37 -2.32 13.06 -16.18
N ASP A 38 -2.41 12.67 -14.91
CA ASP A 38 -3.64 12.12 -14.32
C ASP A 38 -4.57 13.24 -13.85
N PRO A 39 -5.81 13.36 -14.35
CA PRO A 39 -6.72 14.44 -14.00
C PRO A 39 -7.01 14.59 -12.50
N ARG A 40 -6.78 13.55 -11.70
CA ARG A 40 -6.97 13.60 -10.24
C ARG A 40 -5.96 14.50 -9.53
N HIS A 41 -4.80 14.75 -10.15
CA HIS A 41 -3.72 15.53 -9.56
C HIS A 41 -3.09 16.52 -10.55
N ALA A 42 -3.35 16.40 -11.85
CA ALA A 42 -2.73 17.27 -12.84
C ALA A 42 -3.18 18.73 -12.67
N MET A 43 -2.30 19.66 -12.98
CA MET A 43 -2.57 21.10 -12.97
C MET A 43 -2.05 21.72 -14.27
N VAL A 44 -2.82 22.62 -14.85
CA VAL A 44 -2.38 23.45 -15.98
C VAL A 44 -2.15 24.86 -15.47
N ALA A 45 -1.01 25.45 -15.82
CA ALA A 45 -0.70 26.85 -15.58
C ALA A 45 -0.62 27.57 -16.93
N THR A 46 -1.45 28.61 -17.08
CA THR A 46 -1.60 29.42 -18.30
C THR A 46 -1.00 30.81 -18.09
N GLU A 47 -0.95 31.62 -19.15
CA GLU A 47 -0.50 33.03 -19.11
C GLU A 47 0.93 33.17 -18.57
N LEU A 48 1.80 32.24 -18.95
CA LEU A 48 3.18 32.18 -18.49
C LEU A 48 4.10 32.96 -19.43
N SER A 49 4.97 33.78 -18.83
CA SER A 49 6.09 34.33 -19.58
C SER A 49 7.14 33.24 -19.88
N PRO A 50 7.98 33.42 -20.92
CA PRO A 50 9.04 32.44 -21.23
C PRO A 50 10.03 32.19 -20.09
N ASP A 51 10.26 33.16 -19.20
CA ASP A 51 11.09 32.96 -18.00
C ASP A 51 10.41 32.09 -16.95
N LEU A 52 9.09 32.24 -16.73
CA LEU A 52 8.33 31.38 -15.83
C LEU A 52 8.35 29.93 -16.31
N VAL A 53 8.09 29.68 -17.59
CA VAL A 53 8.17 28.34 -18.19
C VAL A 53 9.53 27.70 -17.89
N ARG A 54 10.63 28.42 -18.12
CA ARG A 54 12.00 27.91 -17.83
C ARG A 54 12.22 27.61 -16.35
N VAL A 55 11.69 28.41 -15.43
CA VAL A 55 11.85 28.18 -13.98
C VAL A 55 11.03 26.97 -13.53
N LEU A 56 9.82 26.79 -14.06
CA LEU A 56 8.94 25.66 -13.69
C LEU A 56 9.54 24.30 -14.11
N HIS A 57 10.33 24.25 -15.20
CA HIS A 57 11.10 23.07 -15.59
C HIS A 57 12.28 22.74 -14.65
N ARG A 58 12.62 23.62 -13.69
CA ARG A 58 13.72 23.45 -12.73
C ARG A 58 13.27 23.08 -11.31
N LEU A 59 12.03 22.63 -11.15
CA LEU A 59 11.49 22.13 -9.88
C LEU A 59 11.99 20.71 -9.59
N ASP A 60 13.31 20.53 -9.50
CA ASP A 60 13.98 19.24 -9.28
C ASP A 60 14.62 19.12 -7.88
N GLY A 61 14.49 20.15 -7.05
CA GLY A 61 15.09 20.23 -5.71
C GLY A 61 16.54 20.72 -5.66
N ARG A 62 17.17 21.02 -6.80
CA ARG A 62 18.54 21.54 -6.85
C ARG A 62 18.62 23.00 -6.47
N HIS A 63 17.59 23.78 -6.76
CA HIS A 63 17.51 25.20 -6.43
C HIS A 63 16.73 25.44 -5.16
N ARG A 64 17.13 26.47 -4.41
CA ARG A 64 16.32 27.01 -3.31
C ARG A 64 15.20 27.90 -3.85
N THR A 65 14.13 28.08 -3.08
CA THR A 65 13.01 28.93 -3.48
C THR A 65 13.43 30.38 -3.75
N ASP A 66 14.31 30.96 -2.95
CA ASP A 66 14.87 32.30 -3.19
C ASP A 66 15.70 32.36 -4.49
N GLU A 67 16.45 31.30 -4.81
CA GLU A 67 17.19 31.21 -6.07
C GLU A 67 16.26 31.12 -7.29
N LEU A 68 15.15 30.37 -7.19
CA LEU A 68 14.17 30.27 -8.28
C LEU A 68 13.42 31.59 -8.50
N LEU A 69 13.05 32.28 -7.41
CA LEU A 69 12.43 33.60 -7.49
C LEU A 69 13.37 34.61 -8.17
N ALA A 70 14.68 34.56 -7.87
CA ALA A 70 15.67 35.41 -8.51
C ALA A 70 15.95 35.08 -9.99
N MET A 71 15.51 33.93 -10.50
CA MET A 71 15.61 33.60 -11.93
C MET A 71 14.47 34.18 -12.76
N ALA A 72 13.36 34.56 -12.13
CA ALA A 72 12.25 35.24 -12.79
C ALA A 72 12.57 36.74 -12.95
N LYS A 73 11.97 37.38 -13.94
CA LYS A 73 11.98 38.85 -14.01
C LYS A 73 11.19 39.43 -12.83
N ASP A 74 11.56 40.63 -12.37
CA ASP A 74 10.95 41.28 -11.20
C ASP A 74 9.41 41.36 -11.29
N GLU A 75 8.86 41.68 -12.45
CA GLU A 75 7.41 41.73 -12.73
C GLU A 75 6.70 40.37 -12.59
N ASN A 76 7.42 39.26 -12.79
CA ASN A 76 6.89 37.89 -12.76
C ASN A 76 7.14 37.16 -11.43
N THR A 77 7.94 37.73 -10.53
CA THR A 77 8.29 37.12 -9.24
C THR A 77 7.06 36.83 -8.36
N ALA A 78 6.09 37.74 -8.35
CA ALA A 78 4.83 37.55 -7.63
C ALA A 78 4.02 36.38 -8.21
N HIS A 79 3.91 36.31 -9.53
CA HIS A 79 3.22 35.23 -10.25
C HIS A 79 3.90 33.88 -10.00
N LEU A 80 5.24 33.80 -10.09
CA LEU A 80 5.98 32.58 -9.76
C LEU A 80 5.71 32.11 -8.32
N ARG A 81 5.72 33.03 -7.36
CA ARG A 81 5.45 32.71 -5.96
C ARG A 81 4.05 32.14 -5.78
N GLU A 82 3.05 32.70 -6.44
CA GLU A 82 1.68 32.19 -6.42
C GLU A 82 1.58 30.80 -7.04
N LEU A 83 2.21 30.57 -8.19
CA LEU A 83 2.27 29.25 -8.83
C LEU A 83 2.90 28.21 -7.91
N LEU A 84 4.03 28.53 -7.26
CA LEU A 84 4.67 27.64 -6.29
C LEU A 84 3.78 27.35 -5.08
N LEU A 85 3.02 28.34 -4.58
CA LEU A 85 2.08 28.16 -3.49
C LEU A 85 0.92 27.24 -3.90
N ASN A 86 0.38 27.43 -5.10
CA ASN A 86 -0.68 26.60 -5.64
C ASN A 86 -0.21 25.15 -5.86
N LEU A 87 0.97 24.96 -6.46
CA LEU A 87 1.60 23.65 -6.62
C LEU A 87 1.85 22.95 -5.27
N THR A 88 2.29 23.69 -4.26
CA THR A 88 2.53 23.15 -2.91
C THR A 88 1.22 22.79 -2.23
N ARG A 89 0.19 23.65 -2.33
CA ARG A 89 -1.15 23.40 -1.78
C ARG A 89 -1.80 22.17 -2.39
N LEU A 90 -1.63 21.96 -3.70
CA LEU A 90 -2.11 20.77 -4.41
C LEU A 90 -1.25 19.53 -4.15
N GLY A 91 -0.13 19.68 -3.42
CA GLY A 91 0.79 18.59 -3.12
C GLY A 91 1.59 18.10 -4.33
N LEU A 92 1.72 18.89 -5.40
CA LEU A 92 2.49 18.52 -6.59
C LEU A 92 3.98 18.78 -6.41
N VAL A 93 4.31 19.74 -5.56
CA VAL A 93 5.67 20.09 -5.15
C VAL A 93 5.85 19.75 -3.67
N GLU A 94 7.02 19.19 -3.33
CA GLU A 94 7.44 18.92 -1.95
C GLU A 94 8.84 19.47 -1.68
N GLU A 95 9.24 19.46 -0.40
CA GLU A 95 10.63 19.72 -0.01
C GLU A 95 11.52 18.59 -0.50
N ALA A 96 12.61 18.92 -1.19
CA ALA A 96 13.60 17.93 -1.60
C ALA A 96 14.30 17.31 -0.37
N TRP A 97 14.40 15.99 -0.37
CA TRP A 97 15.04 15.23 0.70
C TRP A 97 15.90 14.10 0.13
N ALA A 98 16.91 13.69 0.90
CA ALA A 98 17.89 12.67 0.50
C ALA A 98 17.81 11.45 1.42
N PRO A 99 17.32 10.30 0.95
CA PRO A 99 17.33 9.06 1.72
C PRO A 99 18.77 8.52 1.82
N ALA A 100 19.22 8.20 3.04
CA ALA A 100 20.56 7.67 3.31
C ALA A 100 20.78 6.29 2.64
N GLY A 101 21.21 6.28 1.37
CA GLY A 101 21.44 5.07 0.58
C GLY A 101 20.18 4.34 0.09
N GLN A 102 18.99 4.77 0.50
CA GLN A 102 17.71 4.11 0.22
C GLN A 102 16.92 4.81 -0.90
N ARG A 103 17.62 5.19 -1.98
CA ARG A 103 17.02 5.96 -3.08
C ARG A 103 15.84 5.25 -3.76
N ARG A 104 15.92 3.93 -3.93
CA ARG A 104 14.86 3.12 -4.56
C ARG A 104 13.57 3.15 -3.73
N THR A 105 13.62 2.78 -2.46
CA THR A 105 12.44 2.74 -1.57
C THR A 105 11.87 4.13 -1.30
N ALA A 106 12.71 5.15 -1.25
CA ALA A 106 12.25 6.54 -1.22
C ALA A 106 11.51 6.97 -2.50
N GLY A 107 11.96 6.51 -3.66
CA GLY A 107 11.24 6.70 -4.93
C GLY A 107 9.84 6.07 -4.88
N GLU A 108 9.75 4.82 -4.40
CA GLU A 108 8.47 4.12 -4.21
C GLU A 108 7.53 4.85 -3.23
N ALA A 109 8.06 5.30 -2.09
CA ALA A 109 7.31 6.11 -1.12
C ALA A 109 6.82 7.42 -1.75
N GLY A 110 7.66 8.08 -2.56
CA GLY A 110 7.32 9.30 -3.28
C GLY A 110 6.23 9.11 -4.33
N LEU A 111 6.27 8.02 -5.11
CA LEU A 111 5.21 7.69 -6.08
C LEU A 111 3.86 7.45 -5.38
N TRP A 112 3.88 6.78 -4.22
CA TRP A 112 2.69 6.56 -3.42
C TRP A 112 2.14 7.84 -2.79
N SER A 113 3.04 8.72 -2.36
CA SER A 113 2.72 9.98 -1.69
C SER A 113 1.77 10.87 -2.51
N LEU A 114 1.90 10.85 -3.84
CA LEU A 114 1.03 11.60 -4.74
C LEU A 114 -0.44 11.17 -4.60
N ARG A 115 -0.68 9.86 -4.49
CA ARG A 115 -2.03 9.27 -4.35
C ARG A 115 -2.53 9.37 -2.91
N ALA A 116 -1.62 9.24 -1.95
CA ALA A 116 -1.94 9.26 -0.52
C ALA A 116 -2.10 10.69 0.04
N ARG A 117 -1.69 11.73 -0.70
CA ARG A 117 -1.68 13.14 -0.28
C ARG A 117 -0.95 13.41 1.04
N GLN A 118 0.02 12.57 1.38
CA GLN A 118 0.90 12.72 2.54
C GLN A 118 2.33 13.06 2.10
N PRO A 119 3.18 13.69 2.91
CA PRO A 119 4.59 13.92 2.57
C PRO A 119 5.34 12.60 2.30
N GLY A 120 6.15 12.53 1.23
CA GLY A 120 6.89 11.31 0.88
C GLY A 120 7.89 10.88 1.95
N THR A 121 8.49 11.83 2.67
CA THR A 121 9.38 11.59 3.82
C THR A 121 8.67 10.87 4.96
N GLU A 122 7.42 11.23 5.24
CA GLU A 122 6.63 10.62 6.32
C GLU A 122 6.27 9.18 5.97
N ILE A 123 5.78 8.93 4.75
CA ILE A 123 5.50 7.58 4.25
C ILE A 123 6.77 6.71 4.31
N PHE A 124 7.89 7.25 3.82
CA PHE A 124 9.16 6.54 3.84
C PHE A 124 9.58 6.16 5.26
N ALA A 125 9.58 7.13 6.19
CA ALA A 125 9.94 6.89 7.57
C ALA A 125 8.99 5.90 8.23
N ARG A 126 7.68 6.03 8.02
CA ARG A 126 6.66 5.17 8.63
C ARG A 126 6.83 3.72 8.18
N ARG A 127 6.94 3.47 6.88
CA ARG A 127 7.19 2.12 6.35
C ARG A 127 8.48 1.52 6.89
N ALA A 128 9.56 2.29 6.96
CA ALA A 128 10.84 1.84 7.52
C ALA A 128 10.76 1.44 9.01
N HIS A 129 9.76 1.95 9.74
CA HIS A 129 9.50 1.56 11.12
C HIS A 129 8.47 0.43 11.26
N SER A 130 7.66 0.14 10.24
CA SER A 130 6.63 -0.90 10.28
C SER A 130 7.19 -2.32 10.19
N ALA A 131 6.44 -3.25 10.78
CA ALA A 131 6.65 -4.69 10.77
C ALA A 131 5.39 -5.42 10.30
N VAL A 132 5.56 -6.28 9.29
CA VAL A 132 4.51 -7.16 8.77
C VAL A 132 4.96 -8.61 8.91
N VAL A 133 4.08 -9.45 9.44
CA VAL A 133 4.30 -10.90 9.53
C VAL A 133 3.37 -11.58 8.52
N LEU A 134 3.90 -12.51 7.73
CA LEU A 134 3.14 -13.30 6.78
C LEU A 134 3.11 -14.75 7.25
N HIS A 135 1.91 -15.32 7.35
CA HIS A 135 1.70 -16.75 7.56
C HIS A 135 1.22 -17.37 6.27
N GLY A 136 1.96 -18.33 5.75
CA GLY A 136 1.63 -19.02 4.52
C GLY A 136 2.86 -19.68 3.94
N ALA A 137 2.64 -20.70 3.11
CA ALA A 137 3.71 -21.58 2.64
C ALA A 137 3.77 -21.69 1.11
N GLY A 138 2.93 -20.96 0.38
CA GLY A 138 2.87 -20.98 -1.07
C GLY A 138 3.51 -19.77 -1.72
N ARG A 139 3.40 -19.73 -3.04
CA ARG A 139 3.99 -18.71 -3.90
C ARG A 139 3.39 -17.31 -3.70
N LEU A 140 2.18 -17.19 -3.13
CA LEU A 140 1.57 -15.89 -2.85
C LEU A 140 2.24 -15.22 -1.65
N THR A 141 2.57 -15.99 -0.61
CA THR A 141 3.29 -15.48 0.56
C THR A 141 4.60 -14.80 0.16
N ILE A 142 5.44 -15.45 -0.65
CA ILE A 142 6.74 -14.89 -1.01
C ILE A 142 6.63 -13.69 -1.96
N ALA A 143 5.61 -13.67 -2.83
CA ALA A 143 5.31 -12.53 -3.70
C ALA A 143 4.98 -11.28 -2.87
N ILE A 144 4.10 -11.42 -1.86
CA ILE A 144 3.73 -10.33 -0.96
C ILE A 144 4.96 -9.89 -0.14
N ALA A 145 5.73 -10.83 0.41
CA ALA A 145 6.89 -10.51 1.25
C ALA A 145 7.97 -9.71 0.50
N THR A 146 8.31 -10.15 -0.72
CA THR A 146 9.32 -9.47 -1.56
C THR A 146 8.83 -8.10 -2.03
N LEU A 147 7.53 -7.96 -2.34
CA LEU A 147 6.96 -6.69 -2.73
C LEU A 147 6.89 -5.69 -1.56
N LEU A 148 6.48 -6.13 -0.35
CA LEU A 148 6.54 -5.28 0.86
C LEU A 148 7.97 -4.79 1.15
N ALA A 149 8.96 -5.69 1.01
CA ALA A 149 10.36 -5.36 1.17
C ALA A 149 10.83 -4.29 0.16
N ALA A 150 10.47 -4.46 -1.11
CA ALA A 150 10.76 -3.52 -2.18
C ALA A 150 10.04 -2.16 -1.99
N SER A 151 8.85 -2.17 -1.38
CA SER A 151 8.08 -0.96 -1.05
C SER A 151 8.58 -0.21 0.20
N GLY A 152 9.63 -0.71 0.86
CA GLY A 152 10.31 -0.03 1.97
C GLY A 152 9.81 -0.39 3.36
N VAL A 153 9.02 -1.47 3.51
CA VAL A 153 8.63 -1.97 4.84
C VAL A 153 9.88 -2.44 5.58
N GLY A 154 10.15 -1.85 6.75
CA GLY A 154 11.40 -2.02 7.46
C GLY A 154 11.60 -3.40 8.07
N LYS A 155 10.50 -4.12 8.34
CA LYS A 155 10.54 -5.48 8.85
C LYS A 155 9.49 -6.37 8.19
N VAL A 156 9.95 -7.45 7.56
CA VAL A 156 9.10 -8.44 6.90
C VAL A 156 9.52 -9.83 7.39
N GLN A 157 8.60 -10.52 8.06
CA GLN A 157 8.82 -11.87 8.60
C GLN A 157 7.89 -12.85 7.89
N VAL A 158 8.44 -13.97 7.42
CA VAL A 158 7.67 -15.06 6.82
C VAL A 158 7.68 -16.26 7.76
N GLU A 159 6.48 -16.68 8.16
CA GLU A 159 6.21 -17.89 8.91
C GLU A 159 5.68 -18.96 7.97
N ALA A 160 6.61 -19.76 7.46
CA ALA A 160 6.37 -20.86 6.54
C ALA A 160 7.04 -22.12 7.06
N SER A 161 6.37 -23.26 6.88
CA SER A 161 6.91 -24.60 7.14
C SER A 161 7.20 -25.33 5.82
N GLY A 162 8.00 -26.39 5.93
CA GLY A 162 8.36 -27.22 4.78
C GLY A 162 9.45 -26.63 3.90
N VAL A 163 9.59 -27.22 2.72
CA VAL A 163 10.62 -26.90 1.73
C VAL A 163 10.01 -26.28 0.48
N VAL A 164 10.79 -25.46 -0.21
CA VAL A 164 10.41 -24.89 -1.51
C VAL A 164 10.24 -26.02 -2.51
N THR A 165 9.12 -26.05 -3.22
CA THR A 165 8.89 -26.95 -4.36
C THR A 165 8.97 -26.19 -5.68
N ASP A 166 8.98 -26.91 -6.80
CA ASP A 166 8.85 -26.35 -8.14
C ASP A 166 7.61 -25.45 -8.31
N HIS A 167 6.49 -25.83 -7.69
CA HIS A 167 5.27 -25.03 -7.65
C HIS A 167 5.36 -23.71 -6.87
N ASP A 168 6.45 -23.46 -6.14
CA ASP A 168 6.65 -22.24 -5.35
C ASP A 168 7.47 -21.17 -6.08
N THR A 169 8.17 -21.52 -7.17
CA THR A 169 9.11 -20.63 -7.86
C THR A 169 8.41 -19.62 -8.79
N GLY A 170 9.15 -18.61 -9.25
CA GLY A 170 8.66 -17.60 -10.21
C GLY A 170 7.95 -16.40 -9.58
N SER A 171 7.72 -16.40 -8.27
CA SER A 171 7.12 -15.25 -7.54
C SER A 171 8.01 -14.70 -6.41
N GLY A 172 9.28 -15.11 -6.36
CA GLY A 172 10.29 -14.62 -5.43
C GLY A 172 11.35 -15.68 -5.09
N TYR A 173 10.91 -16.93 -4.90
CA TYR A 173 11.80 -18.08 -4.86
C TYR A 173 12.37 -18.36 -6.26
N LEU A 174 13.62 -18.81 -6.28
CA LEU A 174 14.35 -19.22 -7.49
C LEU A 174 14.32 -20.74 -7.62
N ASP A 175 14.61 -21.27 -8.82
CA ASP A 175 14.73 -22.72 -9.01
C ASP A 175 15.87 -23.33 -8.18
N ALA A 176 16.93 -22.55 -7.94
CA ALA A 176 18.01 -22.92 -7.03
C ALA A 176 17.56 -23.00 -5.56
N ASP A 177 16.37 -22.51 -5.22
CA ASP A 177 15.81 -22.60 -3.88
C ASP A 177 15.05 -23.93 -3.65
N ILE A 178 14.74 -24.70 -4.69
CA ILE A 178 13.99 -25.97 -4.59
C ILE A 178 14.70 -26.93 -3.61
N GLY A 179 13.93 -27.51 -2.69
CA GLY A 179 14.42 -28.40 -1.63
C GLY A 179 14.99 -27.67 -0.41
N ARG A 180 15.25 -26.36 -0.48
CA ARG A 180 15.64 -25.56 0.69
C ARG A 180 14.45 -25.33 1.61
N GLN A 181 14.72 -25.11 2.89
CA GLN A 181 13.71 -24.68 3.87
C GLN A 181 13.08 -23.35 3.41
N ARG A 182 11.74 -23.28 3.32
CA ARG A 182 11.02 -22.08 2.83
C ARG A 182 11.42 -20.83 3.60
N ARG A 183 11.56 -20.93 4.92
CA ARG A 183 11.98 -19.82 5.78
C ARG A 183 13.36 -19.24 5.40
N ALA A 184 14.31 -20.10 5.07
CA ALA A 184 15.66 -19.68 4.68
C ALA A 184 15.66 -19.07 3.27
N ALA A 185 15.01 -19.73 2.31
CA ALA A 185 14.85 -19.22 0.95
C ALA A 185 14.10 -17.86 0.94
N ALA A 186 13.09 -17.71 1.81
CA ALA A 186 12.32 -16.48 1.91
C ALA A 186 13.20 -15.34 2.42
N SER A 187 14.10 -15.67 3.35
CA SER A 187 15.03 -14.70 3.88
C SER A 187 15.96 -14.14 2.81
N ASP A 188 16.46 -15.01 1.96
CA ASP A 188 17.32 -14.63 0.84
C ASP A 188 16.54 -13.82 -0.21
N ALA A 189 15.31 -14.22 -0.56
CA ALA A 189 14.49 -13.49 -1.51
C ALA A 189 14.14 -12.07 -1.04
N ILE A 190 13.76 -11.92 0.24
CA ILE A 190 13.49 -10.61 0.85
C ILE A 190 14.75 -9.74 0.85
N ARG A 191 15.92 -10.32 1.17
CA ARG A 191 17.21 -9.62 1.14
C ARG A 191 17.60 -9.17 -0.26
N ARG A 192 17.36 -10.00 -1.29
CA ARG A 192 17.53 -9.64 -2.70
C ARG A 192 16.62 -8.47 -3.10
N ALA A 193 15.37 -8.47 -2.63
CA ALA A 193 14.42 -7.40 -2.91
C ALA A 193 14.84 -6.06 -2.26
N ASN A 194 15.26 -6.11 -0.99
CA ASN A 194 15.78 -4.95 -0.27
C ASN A 194 16.68 -5.38 0.92
N PRO A 195 18.00 -5.13 0.87
CA PRO A 195 18.94 -5.57 1.90
C PRO A 195 18.79 -4.83 3.24
N ALA A 196 18.09 -3.69 3.27
CA ALA A 196 17.84 -2.94 4.51
C ALA A 196 16.71 -3.53 5.37
N VAL A 197 15.94 -4.49 4.84
CA VAL A 197 14.81 -5.09 5.54
C VAL A 197 15.27 -6.04 6.63
N ARG A 198 14.76 -5.83 7.84
CA ARG A 198 14.97 -6.71 8.97
C ARG A 198 14.01 -7.90 8.91
N GLN A 199 14.54 -9.07 9.23
CA GLN A 199 13.79 -10.34 9.17
C GLN A 199 13.91 -11.15 10.47
N THR A 200 14.51 -10.55 11.50
CA THR A 200 14.60 -11.14 12.83
C THR A 200 13.21 -11.31 13.42
N ARG A 201 13.01 -12.28 14.32
CA ARG A 201 11.73 -12.41 15.02
C ARG A 201 11.37 -11.11 15.74
N LEU A 202 10.09 -10.78 15.82
CA LEU A 202 9.63 -9.71 16.69
C LEU A 202 9.98 -10.05 18.14
N ARG A 203 10.34 -9.02 18.91
CA ARG A 203 10.52 -9.17 20.35
C ARG A 203 9.14 -9.37 20.98
N ALA A 204 9.07 -10.06 22.11
CA ALA A 204 7.80 -10.41 22.76
C ALA A 204 6.95 -9.19 23.15
N ASP A 205 7.59 -8.03 23.35
CA ASP A 205 6.96 -6.75 23.69
C ASP A 205 6.48 -5.94 22.46
N ARG A 206 6.75 -6.43 21.24
CA ARG A 206 6.40 -5.72 20.01
C ARG A 206 5.47 -6.56 19.12
N GLN A 207 4.22 -6.13 19.03
CA GLN A 207 3.27 -6.65 18.05
C GLN A 207 3.56 -6.12 16.63
N PRO A 208 3.27 -6.90 15.58
CA PRO A 208 3.29 -6.40 14.21
C PRO A 208 2.15 -5.40 13.98
N GLU A 209 2.37 -4.45 13.07
CA GLU A 209 1.34 -3.52 12.63
C GLU A 209 0.24 -4.23 11.82
N LEU A 210 0.56 -5.35 11.17
CA LEU A 210 -0.38 -6.19 10.45
C LEU A 210 0.15 -7.62 10.28
N VAL A 211 -0.75 -8.60 10.35
CA VAL A 211 -0.50 -9.99 9.94
C VAL A 211 -1.18 -10.29 8.60
N VAL A 212 -0.47 -10.88 7.64
CA VAL A 212 -1.05 -11.37 6.39
C VAL A 212 -1.22 -12.88 6.48
N LEU A 213 -2.46 -13.37 6.30
CA LEU A 213 -2.79 -14.80 6.25
C LEU A 213 -2.88 -15.22 4.78
N ALA A 214 -1.81 -15.76 4.23
CA ALA A 214 -1.66 -16.02 2.80
C ALA A 214 -1.84 -17.50 2.44
N ASP A 215 -2.16 -17.75 1.16
CA ASP A 215 -2.30 -19.05 0.49
C ASP A 215 -3.52 -19.90 0.91
N ALA A 216 -3.79 -20.03 2.22
CA ALA A 216 -4.87 -20.88 2.72
C ALA A 216 -6.25 -20.35 2.30
N ILE A 217 -7.10 -21.23 1.77
CA ILE A 217 -8.48 -20.89 1.36
C ILE A 217 -9.30 -20.47 2.58
N VAL A 218 -9.18 -21.22 3.67
CA VAL A 218 -9.69 -20.88 4.99
C VAL A 218 -8.49 -20.89 5.94
N PRO A 219 -8.09 -19.74 6.53
CA PRO A 219 -7.00 -19.70 7.49
C PRO A 219 -7.25 -20.60 8.70
N ALA A 220 -6.18 -21.07 9.35
CA ALA A 220 -6.26 -21.92 10.52
C ALA A 220 -7.07 -21.22 11.64
N PRO A 221 -8.17 -21.83 12.16
CA PRO A 221 -9.03 -21.21 13.15
C PRO A 221 -8.28 -20.78 14.42
N GLU A 222 -7.30 -21.58 14.86
CA GLU A 222 -6.52 -21.32 16.08
C GLU A 222 -5.70 -20.03 15.95
N LEU A 223 -5.06 -19.83 14.80
CA LEU A 223 -4.31 -18.61 14.50
C LEU A 223 -5.23 -17.39 14.41
N VAL A 224 -6.39 -17.53 13.75
CA VAL A 224 -7.36 -16.42 13.66
C VAL A 224 -7.89 -16.04 15.03
N GLN A 225 -8.21 -17.01 15.88
CA GLN A 225 -8.66 -16.76 17.25
C GLN A 225 -7.58 -16.08 18.09
N GLN A 226 -6.33 -16.53 17.99
CA GLN A 226 -5.20 -15.88 18.65
C GLN A 226 -5.07 -14.41 18.23
N LEU A 227 -5.10 -14.11 16.92
CA LEU A 227 -4.99 -12.74 16.41
C LEU A 227 -6.15 -11.84 16.87
N LEU A 228 -7.37 -12.40 16.94
CA LEU A 228 -8.53 -11.69 17.48
C LEU A 228 -8.36 -11.37 18.97
N GLN A 229 -7.91 -12.33 19.77
CA GLN A 229 -7.69 -12.16 21.22
C GLN A 229 -6.57 -11.17 21.52
N GLU A 230 -5.48 -11.20 20.74
CA GLU A 230 -4.34 -10.29 20.90
C GLU A 230 -4.59 -8.90 20.29
N GLY A 231 -5.74 -8.69 19.63
CA GLY A 231 -6.10 -7.41 19.00
C GLY A 231 -5.28 -7.08 17.75
N ILE A 232 -4.63 -8.07 17.13
CA ILE A 232 -3.71 -7.86 16.01
C ILE A 232 -4.50 -7.72 14.70
N PRO A 233 -4.34 -6.59 13.97
CA PRO A 233 -4.93 -6.44 12.65
C PRO A 233 -4.41 -7.52 11.69
N HIS A 234 -5.30 -8.09 10.87
CA HIS A 234 -4.90 -9.12 9.92
C HIS A 234 -5.69 -9.08 8.61
N LEU A 235 -5.03 -9.55 7.55
CA LEU A 235 -5.55 -9.55 6.19
C LEU A 235 -5.39 -10.95 5.57
N PRO A 236 -6.49 -11.69 5.31
CA PRO A 236 -6.43 -12.91 4.52
C PRO A 236 -6.25 -12.59 3.04
N VAL A 237 -5.35 -13.31 2.38
CA VAL A 237 -5.02 -13.15 0.97
C VAL A 237 -4.86 -14.54 0.36
N ARG A 238 -5.64 -14.86 -0.67
CA ARG A 238 -5.64 -16.20 -1.25
C ARG A 238 -6.03 -16.14 -2.71
N VAL A 239 -5.76 -17.22 -3.43
CA VAL A 239 -6.33 -17.46 -4.74
C VAL A 239 -7.24 -18.68 -4.63
N ARG A 240 -8.47 -18.56 -5.13
CA ARG A 240 -9.45 -19.64 -5.16
C ARG A 240 -9.86 -19.86 -6.60
N GLU A 241 -9.53 -21.02 -7.16
CA GLU A 241 -9.91 -21.41 -8.53
C GLU A 241 -9.56 -20.35 -9.58
N GLY A 242 -8.35 -19.78 -9.50
CA GLY A 242 -7.86 -18.73 -10.40
C GLY A 242 -8.27 -17.30 -10.01
N ILE A 243 -9.24 -17.13 -9.11
CA ILE A 243 -9.67 -15.81 -8.63
C ILE A 243 -8.83 -15.39 -7.43
N GLY A 244 -8.11 -14.28 -7.58
CA GLY A 244 -7.41 -13.61 -6.51
C GLY A 244 -8.36 -12.97 -5.52
N ILE A 245 -8.16 -13.13 -4.21
CA ILE A 245 -9.05 -12.53 -3.21
C ILE A 245 -8.27 -11.92 -2.05
N VAL A 246 -8.46 -10.61 -1.84
CA VAL A 246 -7.85 -9.81 -0.78
C VAL A 246 -8.91 -9.39 0.23
N GLY A 247 -8.75 -9.76 1.50
CA GLY A 247 -9.62 -9.34 2.59
C GLY A 247 -10.70 -10.37 2.98
N PRO A 248 -11.60 -10.00 3.91
CA PRO A 248 -11.73 -8.66 4.47
C PRO A 248 -10.57 -8.30 5.41
N LEU A 249 -10.19 -7.02 5.44
CA LEU A 249 -9.22 -6.49 6.40
C LEU A 249 -9.87 -6.47 7.79
N VAL A 250 -9.32 -7.26 8.69
CA VAL A 250 -9.82 -7.43 10.06
C VAL A 250 -9.05 -6.52 11.00
N TYR A 251 -9.77 -5.58 11.61
CA TYR A 251 -9.37 -4.87 12.81
C TYR A 251 -10.29 -5.37 13.92
N PRO A 252 -9.78 -6.18 14.88
CA PRO A 252 -10.60 -6.77 15.93
C PRO A 252 -11.47 -5.73 16.65
N GLY A 253 -12.77 -6.01 16.80
CA GLY A 253 -13.74 -5.10 17.41
C GLY A 253 -14.15 -3.88 16.57
N ARG A 254 -13.63 -3.70 15.35
CA ARG A 254 -13.86 -2.47 14.56
C ARG A 254 -14.33 -2.74 13.14
N SER A 255 -13.80 -3.76 12.48
CA SER A 255 -14.24 -4.18 11.15
C SER A 255 -14.79 -5.60 11.18
N THR A 256 -15.38 -6.03 10.08
CA THR A 256 -15.85 -7.39 9.87
C THR A 256 -14.71 -8.38 10.07
N CYS A 257 -14.94 -9.41 10.89
CA CYS A 257 -14.00 -10.52 11.03
C CYS A 257 -14.35 -11.66 10.07
N LEU A 258 -13.53 -12.70 10.02
CA LEU A 258 -13.79 -13.88 9.18
C LEU A 258 -15.09 -14.60 9.61
N GLY A 259 -15.40 -14.61 10.91
CA GLY A 259 -16.66 -15.15 11.44
C GLY A 259 -17.90 -14.38 10.98
N CYS A 260 -17.84 -13.05 10.87
CA CYS A 260 -18.92 -12.26 10.26
C CYS A 260 -19.16 -12.69 8.82
N ALA A 261 -18.10 -12.83 8.03
CA ALA A 261 -18.19 -13.24 6.64
C ALA A 261 -18.75 -14.68 6.53
N ASP A 262 -18.35 -15.59 7.41
CA ASP A 262 -18.87 -16.97 7.41
C ASP A 262 -20.32 -17.07 7.88
N LEU A 263 -20.79 -16.20 8.78
CA LEU A 263 -22.21 -16.12 9.14
C LEU A 263 -23.07 -15.67 7.95
N HIS A 264 -22.59 -14.70 7.17
CA HIS A 264 -23.26 -14.30 5.92
C HIS A 264 -23.21 -15.42 4.87
N ARG A 265 -22.10 -16.14 4.75
CA ARG A 265 -22.04 -17.33 3.87
C ARG A 265 -23.02 -18.40 4.32
N LYS A 266 -23.13 -18.66 5.63
CA LYS A 266 -24.09 -19.60 6.20
C LYS A 266 -25.54 -19.20 5.92
N SER A 267 -25.87 -17.91 5.90
CA SER A 267 -27.23 -17.47 5.56
C SER A 267 -27.56 -17.68 4.08
N MET A 268 -26.56 -17.63 3.19
CA MET A 268 -26.73 -17.94 1.76
C MET A 268 -26.70 -19.45 1.46
N ASP A 269 -25.85 -20.18 2.18
CA ASP A 269 -25.70 -21.63 2.10
C ASP A 269 -25.60 -22.22 3.52
N PRO A 270 -26.68 -22.83 4.06
CA PRO A 270 -26.67 -23.44 5.39
C PRO A 270 -25.62 -24.53 5.58
N ARG A 271 -25.12 -25.14 4.50
CA ARG A 271 -24.09 -26.19 4.54
C ARG A 271 -22.66 -25.63 4.47
N TRP A 272 -22.49 -24.32 4.27
CA TRP A 272 -21.17 -23.66 4.20
C TRP A 272 -20.22 -24.05 5.35
N PRO A 273 -20.64 -24.10 6.63
CA PRO A 273 -19.73 -24.46 7.72
C PRO A 273 -19.07 -25.84 7.55
N MET A 274 -19.78 -26.81 6.98
CA MET A 274 -19.24 -28.15 6.71
C MET A 274 -18.19 -28.11 5.59
N VAL A 275 -18.40 -27.28 4.56
CA VAL A 275 -17.44 -27.08 3.46
C VAL A 275 -16.22 -26.31 3.96
N ALA A 276 -16.42 -25.23 4.70
CA ALA A 276 -15.35 -24.41 5.27
C ALA A 276 -14.42 -25.24 6.17
N GLY A 277 -14.97 -26.14 7.00
CA GLY A 277 -14.19 -27.05 7.84
C GLY A 277 -13.28 -27.99 7.04
N GLN A 278 -13.69 -28.42 5.84
CA GLN A 278 -12.86 -29.24 4.95
C GLN A 278 -11.74 -28.44 4.27
N LEU A 279 -11.90 -27.12 4.16
CA LEU A 279 -10.95 -26.22 3.51
C LEU A 279 -9.94 -25.59 4.49
N ALA A 280 -10.16 -25.72 5.80
CA ALA A 280 -9.30 -25.15 6.83
C ALA A 280 -7.84 -25.59 6.66
N GLY A 281 -6.93 -24.61 6.56
CA GLY A 281 -5.50 -24.82 6.38
C GLY A 281 -5.09 -25.35 5.00
N ARG A 282 -6.04 -25.62 4.09
CA ARG A 282 -5.74 -26.08 2.73
C ARG A 282 -5.39 -24.90 1.83
N SER A 283 -4.29 -25.02 1.11
CA SER A 283 -3.90 -24.07 0.07
C SER A 283 -4.19 -24.67 -1.30
N GLN A 284 -4.56 -23.82 -2.27
CA GLN A 284 -4.67 -24.23 -3.67
C GLN A 284 -3.44 -23.75 -4.45
N GLN A 285 -3.08 -24.51 -5.48
CA GLN A 285 -2.12 -24.01 -6.47
C GLN A 285 -2.81 -22.93 -7.30
N ALA A 286 -2.06 -21.88 -7.61
CA ALA A 286 -2.53 -20.73 -8.37
C ALA A 286 -1.52 -20.41 -9.47
N ASP A 287 -1.96 -19.96 -10.63
CA ASP A 287 -1.08 -19.48 -11.68
C ASP A 287 -0.35 -18.18 -11.26
N LEU A 288 0.72 -17.86 -11.98
CA LEU A 288 1.57 -16.71 -11.64
C LEU A 288 0.87 -15.37 -11.88
N CYS A 289 -0.03 -15.27 -12.86
CA CYS A 289 -0.74 -14.02 -13.14
C CYS A 289 -1.67 -13.66 -11.98
N SER A 290 -2.50 -14.61 -11.55
CA SER A 290 -3.39 -14.43 -10.40
C SER A 290 -2.59 -14.15 -9.13
N VAL A 291 -1.46 -14.83 -8.92
CA VAL A 291 -0.59 -14.57 -7.75
C VAL A 291 -0.03 -13.16 -7.74
N GLN A 292 0.55 -12.69 -8.85
CA GLN A 292 1.18 -11.37 -8.90
C GLN A 292 0.14 -10.24 -8.82
N ALA A 293 -1.00 -10.38 -9.50
CA ALA A 293 -2.09 -9.41 -9.43
C ALA A 293 -2.66 -9.33 -8.00
N THR A 294 -2.87 -10.48 -7.35
CA THR A 294 -3.35 -10.55 -5.97
C THR A 294 -2.33 -9.98 -4.99
N ALA A 295 -1.04 -10.31 -5.15
CA ALA A 295 0.03 -9.76 -4.31
C ALA A 295 0.14 -8.25 -4.44
N GLY A 296 0.06 -7.70 -5.66
CA GLY A 296 0.05 -6.26 -5.92
C GLY A 296 -1.12 -5.55 -5.24
N MET A 297 -2.33 -6.09 -5.38
CA MET A 297 -3.52 -5.55 -4.71
C MET A 297 -3.39 -5.64 -3.19
N ALA A 298 -2.96 -6.80 -2.66
CA ALA A 298 -2.79 -7.03 -1.24
C ALA A 298 -1.79 -6.05 -0.64
N VAL A 299 -0.59 -5.92 -1.22
CA VAL A 299 0.42 -4.96 -0.76
C VAL A 299 -0.12 -3.54 -0.83
N GLY A 300 -0.87 -3.17 -1.86
CA GLY A 300 -1.54 -1.87 -1.90
C GLY A 300 -2.44 -1.61 -0.68
N GLN A 301 -3.25 -2.61 -0.27
CA GLN A 301 -4.10 -2.51 0.93
C GLN A 301 -3.26 -2.49 2.23
N VAL A 302 -2.20 -3.30 2.31
CA VAL A 302 -1.27 -3.29 3.46
C VAL A 302 -0.60 -1.92 3.60
N LEU A 303 -0.08 -1.35 2.52
CA LEU A 303 0.58 -0.04 2.55
C LEU A 303 -0.41 1.07 2.93
N ARG A 304 -1.68 1.01 2.48
CA ARG A 304 -2.73 1.93 2.96
C ARG A 304 -2.91 1.87 4.48
N VAL A 305 -2.85 0.68 5.07
CA VAL A 305 -2.90 0.48 6.53
C VAL A 305 -1.67 1.07 7.20
N LEU A 306 -0.47 0.73 6.72
CA LEU A 306 0.78 1.17 7.33
C LEU A 306 0.95 2.69 7.25
N ASP A 307 0.60 3.29 6.11
CA ASP A 307 0.76 4.72 5.85
C ASP A 307 -0.27 5.60 6.58
N ARG A 308 -1.36 5.00 7.10
CA ARG A 308 -2.47 5.69 7.79
C ARG A 308 -3.05 6.85 6.98
N GLY A 309 -3.27 6.62 5.69
CA GLY A 309 -3.92 7.58 4.80
C GLY A 309 -5.36 7.89 5.20
N GLU A 310 -5.94 8.92 4.60
CA GLU A 310 -7.35 9.27 4.81
C GLU A 310 -8.29 8.15 4.34
N GLY A 311 -9.26 7.81 5.18
CA GLY A 311 -10.28 6.79 4.89
C GLY A 311 -9.78 5.35 5.04
N ALA A 312 -10.73 4.43 5.28
CA ALA A 312 -10.40 3.02 5.38
C ALA A 312 -9.92 2.45 4.02
N PRO A 313 -9.03 1.44 4.01
CA PRO A 313 -8.67 0.72 2.78
C PRO A 313 -9.90 0.06 2.14
N ALA A 314 -9.83 -0.22 0.83
CA ALA A 314 -10.94 -0.80 0.11
C ALA A 314 -11.28 -2.23 0.55
N SER A 315 -10.36 -2.91 1.23
CA SER A 315 -10.59 -4.20 1.89
C SER A 315 -11.31 -4.09 3.25
N TRP A 316 -11.58 -2.87 3.75
CA TRP A 316 -12.34 -2.70 4.99
C TRP A 316 -13.80 -3.14 4.77
N ASN A 317 -14.26 -4.09 5.60
CA ASN A 317 -15.58 -4.70 5.47
C ASN A 317 -15.87 -5.31 4.08
N THR A 318 -14.84 -5.64 3.30
CA THR A 318 -14.98 -5.98 1.86
C THR A 318 -13.88 -6.95 1.43
N THR A 319 -14.22 -7.90 0.56
CA THR A 319 -13.24 -8.66 -0.23
C THR A 319 -13.08 -8.04 -1.61
N ILE A 320 -11.84 -7.87 -2.05
CA ILE A 320 -11.52 -7.49 -3.43
C ILE A 320 -11.22 -8.79 -4.18
N GLU A 321 -12.00 -9.09 -5.21
CA GLU A 321 -11.89 -10.27 -6.07
C GLU A 321 -11.26 -9.85 -7.41
N ILE A 322 -10.22 -10.55 -7.85
CA ILE A 322 -9.38 -10.19 -9.00
C ILE A 322 -9.38 -11.36 -9.96
N ASP A 323 -9.89 -11.15 -11.17
CA ASP A 323 -9.86 -12.14 -12.24
C ASP A 323 -8.93 -11.64 -13.35
N THR A 324 -7.75 -12.26 -13.46
CA THR A 324 -6.79 -11.90 -14.52
C THR A 324 -7.16 -12.48 -15.89
N HIS A 325 -8.05 -13.47 -15.94
CA HIS A 325 -8.54 -14.03 -17.19
C HIS A 325 -9.64 -13.14 -17.78
N ALA A 326 -10.64 -12.77 -16.97
CA ALA A 326 -11.70 -11.86 -17.38
C ALA A 326 -11.25 -10.38 -17.40
N GLY A 327 -10.16 -10.04 -16.72
CA GLY A 327 -9.65 -8.68 -16.60
C GLY A 327 -10.49 -7.81 -15.66
N THR A 328 -11.12 -8.40 -14.64
CA THR A 328 -12.04 -7.71 -13.73
C THR A 328 -11.49 -7.57 -12.31
N VAL A 329 -11.99 -6.56 -11.60
CA VAL A 329 -11.77 -6.36 -10.17
C VAL A 329 -13.12 -6.03 -9.52
N ASP A 330 -13.64 -6.97 -8.75
CA ASP A 330 -14.94 -6.86 -8.10
C ASP A 330 -14.78 -6.65 -6.59
N HIS A 331 -15.71 -5.91 -6.00
CA HIS A 331 -15.73 -5.61 -4.57
C HIS A 331 -16.97 -6.24 -3.94
N ARG A 332 -16.76 -7.18 -3.02
CA ARG A 332 -17.84 -7.86 -2.31
C ARG A 332 -17.86 -7.46 -0.84
N MET A 333 -18.93 -6.77 -0.46
CA MET A 333 -19.10 -6.26 0.91
C MET A 333 -19.51 -7.38 1.88
N TRP A 334 -18.96 -7.30 3.10
CA TRP A 334 -19.23 -8.18 4.24
C TRP A 334 -19.47 -7.31 5.48
N PRO A 335 -20.68 -6.77 5.70
CA PRO A 335 -20.95 -5.95 6.87
C PRO A 335 -20.74 -6.76 8.17
N PRO A 336 -20.32 -6.12 9.28
CA PRO A 336 -20.31 -6.78 10.59
C PRO A 336 -21.67 -7.45 10.87
N ASN A 337 -21.64 -8.74 11.20
CA ASN A 337 -22.85 -9.53 11.37
C ASN A 337 -23.35 -9.41 12.82
N PRO A 338 -24.64 -9.07 13.08
CA PRO A 338 -25.18 -8.92 14.44
C PRO A 338 -25.10 -10.18 15.31
N ALA A 339 -25.06 -11.38 14.70
CA ALA A 339 -24.92 -12.64 15.42
C ALA A 339 -23.45 -12.97 15.75
N CYS A 340 -22.49 -12.16 15.30
CA CYS A 340 -21.08 -12.35 15.59
C CYS A 340 -20.69 -11.69 16.91
N THR A 341 -19.91 -12.39 17.74
CA THR A 341 -19.41 -11.90 19.02
C THR A 341 -18.12 -11.08 18.90
N CYS A 342 -17.68 -10.72 17.68
CA CYS A 342 -16.40 -10.04 17.45
C CYS A 342 -16.36 -8.57 17.92
N GLY A 343 -17.49 -8.01 18.36
CA GLY A 343 -17.59 -6.64 18.88
C GLY A 343 -17.61 -5.53 17.83
N ALA A 344 -17.49 -5.86 16.54
CA ALA A 344 -17.54 -4.86 15.48
C ALA A 344 -18.96 -4.26 15.36
N PRO A 345 -19.10 -2.91 15.32
CA PRO A 345 -20.41 -2.27 15.26
C PRO A 345 -21.06 -2.51 13.89
N PRO A 346 -22.40 -2.60 13.82
CA PRO A 346 -23.10 -2.64 12.54
C PRO A 346 -22.78 -1.38 11.73
N LEU A 347 -22.80 -1.50 10.40
CA LEU A 347 -22.67 -0.33 9.53
C LEU A 347 -23.82 0.63 9.84
N ARG A 348 -23.50 1.91 10.08
CA ARG A 348 -24.51 2.96 10.15
C ARG A 348 -24.87 3.31 8.70
N CYS A 349 -26.14 3.10 8.35
CA CYS A 349 -26.71 3.48 7.06
C CYS A 349 -26.70 5.00 6.88
#